data_AF-A0A5C9DXJ1-F1
#
_entry.id   AF-A0A5C9DXJ1-F1
#
_cell.length_a   1.000
_cell.length_b   1.000
_cell.length_c   1.000
_cell.angle_alpha   90.00
_cell.angle_beta   90.00
_cell.angle_gamma   90.00
#
_symmetry.space_group_name_H-M   'P 1'
#
loop_
_entity.id
_entity.type
_entity.pdbx_description
1 polymer ?
#
loop_
_entity_poly.entity_id
_entity_poly.type
_entity_poly.pdbx_seq_one_letter_code
_entity_poly.pdbx_strand_id
1 'polypeptide(L)'
;MTSYCFKVLVAGDGGVGKTTTLTRYIEGVFNENTQITMGVKVYSKNLSYKDKQILLQLWDLGGQVEFRFMHENYTLGVQGGLFLPPLFF
;
A
#
# COMPACT_ATOMS: atom_id res chain seq x y z
N MET A 1 -18.68 12.29 15.93
CA MET A 1 -17.74 12.12 14.80
C MET A 1 -17.72 10.65 14.42
N THR A 2 -18.04 10.29 13.18
CA THR A 2 -17.95 8.90 12.71
C THR A 2 -16.52 8.60 12.30
N SER A 3 -15.96 7.52 12.84
CA SER A 3 -14.63 7.03 12.51
C SER A 3 -14.72 5.88 11.52
N TYR A 4 -13.98 5.96 10.42
CA TYR A 4 -13.93 4.93 9.39
C TYR A 4 -12.52 4.33 9.32
N CYS A 5 -12.44 3.05 8.97
CA CYS A 5 -11.18 2.37 8.65
C CYS A 5 -11.28 1.76 7.25
N PHE A 6 -10.35 2.13 6.37
CA PHE A 6 -10.26 1.58 5.02
C PHE A 6 -8.95 0.84 4.85
N LYS A 7 -9.05 -0.44 4.52
CA LYS A 7 -7.98 -1.30 4.04
C LYS A 7 -7.87 -1.15 2.52
N VAL A 8 -6.74 -0.62 2.07
CA VAL A 8 -6.41 -0.45 0.66
C VAL A 8 -5.19 -1.31 0.33
N LEU A 9 -5.34 -2.18 -0.66
CA LEU A 9 -4.27 -3.02 -1.15
C LEU A 9 -3.45 -2.27 -2.20
N VAL A 10 -2.13 -2.41 -2.17
CA VAL A 10 -1.23 -1.84 -3.17
C VAL A 10 -0.51 -2.97 -3.89
N ALA A 11 -0.79 -3.10 -5.19
CA ALA A 11 -0.34 -4.20 -6.02
C ALA A 11 0.41 -3.71 -7.27
N GLY A 12 1.22 -4.60 -7.85
CA GLY A 12 2.12 -4.31 -8.96
C GLY A 12 3.40 -5.11 -8.84
N ASP A 13 4.18 -5.20 -9.92
CA ASP A 13 5.40 -6.00 -9.95
C ASP A 13 6.47 -5.50 -8.96
N GLY A 14 7.47 -6.35 -8.69
CA GLY A 14 8.65 -5.92 -7.94
C GLY A 14 9.34 -4.74 -8.63
N GLY A 15 9.79 -3.75 -7.87
CA GLY A 15 10.57 -2.62 -8.41
C GLY A 15 9.78 -1.48 -9.07
N VAL A 16 8.45 -1.60 -9.25
CA VAL A 16 7.62 -0.53 -9.87
C VAL A 16 7.41 0.72 -8.98
N GLY A 17 7.98 0.74 -7.77
CA GLY A 17 7.97 1.92 -6.88
C GLY A 17 6.86 1.98 -5.82
N LYS A 18 6.08 0.91 -5.61
CA LYS A 18 4.98 0.85 -4.61
C LYS A 18 5.40 1.38 -3.23
N THR A 19 6.43 0.78 -2.64
CA THR A 19 6.96 1.14 -1.32
C THR A 19 7.38 2.59 -1.26
N THR A 20 8.09 3.07 -2.28
CA THR A 20 8.56 4.45 -2.37
C THR A 20 7.41 5.45 -2.47
N THR A 21 6.38 5.15 -3.27
CA THR A 21 5.16 5.96 -3.39
C THR A 21 4.45 6.08 -2.03
N LEU A 22 4.31 4.98 -1.31
CA LEU A 22 3.64 4.98 0.00
C LEU A 22 4.45 5.72 1.06
N THR A 23 5.76 5.47 1.14
CA THR A 23 6.66 6.19 2.05
C THR A 23 6.61 7.70 1.77
N ARG A 24 6.65 8.13 0.50
CA ARG A 24 6.52 9.55 0.16
C ARG A 24 5.16 10.13 0.55
N TYR A 25 4.08 9.38 0.33
CA TYR A 25 2.74 9.83 0.71
C TYR A 25 2.56 9.99 2.22
N ILE A 26 3.20 9.13 3.03
CA ILE A 26 3.01 9.11 4.49
C ILE A 26 4.02 9.99 5.21
N GLU A 27 5.30 9.84 4.89
CA GLU A 27 6.41 10.48 5.59
C GLU A 27 6.85 11.78 4.91
N GLY A 28 6.43 12.01 3.66
CA GLY A 28 6.90 13.16 2.90
C GLY A 28 8.37 13.03 2.52
N VAL A 29 8.96 11.84 2.52
CA VAL A 29 10.37 11.62 2.12
C VAL A 29 10.43 10.66 0.95
N PHE A 30 11.37 10.91 0.04
CA PHE A 30 11.73 9.98 -1.01
C PHE A 30 13.03 9.28 -0.63
N ASN A 31 12.99 7.94 -0.57
CA ASN A 31 14.18 7.14 -0.30
C ASN A 31 14.52 6.35 -1.56
N GLU A 32 15.69 6.61 -2.13
CA GLU A 32 16.22 5.91 -3.31
C GLU A 32 16.62 4.46 -2.97
N ASN A 33 16.97 4.19 -1.71
CA ASN A 33 17.40 2.89 -1.24
C ASN A 33 16.23 2.11 -0.61
N THR A 34 15.20 1.80 -1.39
CA THR A 34 14.12 0.94 -0.92
C THR A 34 14.54 -0.54 -0.94
N GLN A 35 14.40 -1.19 0.21
CA GLN A 35 14.54 -2.64 0.30
C GLN A 35 13.32 -3.34 -0.33
N ILE A 36 13.54 -4.57 -0.78
CA ILE A 36 12.48 -5.42 -1.31
C ILE A 36 11.47 -5.72 -0.21
N THR A 37 10.17 -5.49 -0.47
CA THR A 37 9.10 -5.89 0.45
C THR A 37 8.90 -7.39 0.42
N MET A 38 9.24 -8.08 1.51
CA MET A 38 8.95 -9.49 1.71
C MET A 38 7.54 -9.66 2.31
N GLY A 39 6.67 -10.38 1.62
CA GLY A 39 5.28 -10.59 2.05
C GLY A 39 4.42 -9.32 1.95
N VAL A 40 4.17 -8.65 3.08
CA VAL A 40 3.36 -7.43 3.14
C VAL A 40 3.94 -6.43 4.13
N LYS A 41 3.93 -5.14 3.76
CA LYS A 41 4.19 -4.03 4.68
C LYS A 41 2.92 -3.19 4.83
N VAL A 42 2.48 -2.99 6.06
CA VAL A 42 1.28 -2.20 6.35
C VAL A 42 1.69 -0.82 6.82
N TYR A 43 1.08 0.19 6.21
CA TYR A 43 1.21 1.58 6.61
C TYR A 43 -0.14 2.14 7.06
N SER A 44 -0.11 3.09 8.01
CA SER A 44 -1.31 3.71 8.56
C SER A 44 -1.24 5.23 8.43
N LYS A 45 -2.33 5.86 7.99
CA LYS A 45 -2.44 7.32 7.92
C LYS A 45 -3.83 7.79 8.37
N ASN A 46 -3.86 8.71 9.32
CA ASN A 46 -5.09 9.39 9.72
C ASN A 46 -5.40 10.54 8.75
N LEU A 47 -6.65 10.62 8.30
CA LEU A 47 -7.13 11.63 7.36
C LEU A 47 -8.43 12.24 7.91
N SER A 48 -8.61 13.54 7.67
CA SER A 48 -9.88 14.23 7.88
C SER A 48 -10.50 14.56 6.52
N TYR A 49 -11.71 14.09 6.26
CA TYR A 49 -12.42 14.37 5.01
C TYR A 49 -13.91 14.53 5.26
N LYS A 50 -14.48 15.68 4.88
CA LYS A 50 -15.92 16.00 5.05
C LYS A 50 -16.42 15.70 6.48
N ASP A 51 -15.72 16.23 7.47
CA ASP A 51 -16.00 16.05 8.92
C ASP A 51 -15.95 14.61 9.44
N LYS A 52 -15.39 13.68 8.65
CA LYS A 52 -15.15 12.29 9.04
C LYS A 52 -13.67 12.07 9.33
N GLN A 53 -13.40 11.31 10.38
CA GLN A 53 -12.06 10.82 10.70
C GLN A 53 -11.87 9.45 10.03
N ILE A 54 -10.78 9.30 9.30
CA ILE A 54 -10.50 8.11 8.50
C ILE A 54 -9.12 7.59 8.87
N LEU A 55 -9.04 6.32 9.27
CA LEU A 55 -7.80 5.55 9.30
C LEU A 55 -7.65 4.83 7.96
N LEU A 56 -6.66 5.24 7.18
CA LEU A 56 -6.29 4.56 5.94
C LEU A 56 -5.16 3.58 6.22
N GLN A 57 -5.42 2.29 6.02
CA GLN A 57 -4.43 1.22 6.08
C GLN A 57 -4.01 0.83 4.65
N LEU A 58 -2.76 1.13 4.29
CA LEU A 58 -2.18 0.82 2.99
C LEU A 58 -1.34 -0.46 3.11
N TRP A 59 -1.74 -1.51 2.40
CA TRP A 59 -1.11 -2.84 2.43
C TRP A 59 -0.23 -3.00 1.19
N ASP A 60 1.06 -2.69 1.33
CA ASP A 60 2.09 -2.84 0.29
C ASP A 60 2.45 -4.30 0.11
N LEU A 61 2.00 -4.90 -1.00
CA LEU A 61 2.33 -6.28 -1.31
C LEU A 61 3.75 -6.40 -1.88
N GLY A 62 4.50 -7.36 -1.37
CA GLY A 62 5.72 -7.84 -2.00
C GLY A 62 5.42 -8.30 -3.43
N GLY A 63 6.14 -7.74 -4.40
CA GLY A 63 6.00 -8.07 -5.82
C GLY A 63 6.81 -9.29 -6.27
N GLN A 64 7.58 -9.89 -5.37
CA GLN A 64 8.36 -11.10 -5.63
C GLN A 64 7.45 -12.32 -5.75
N VAL A 65 7.73 -13.16 -6.75
CA VAL A 65 6.91 -14.32 -7.11
C VAL A 65 6.83 -15.30 -5.95
N GLU A 66 7.93 -15.44 -5.22
CA GLU A 66 8.15 -16.29 -4.07
C GLU A 66 7.16 -16.02 -2.93
N PHE A 67 6.61 -14.80 -2.84
CA PHE A 67 5.68 -14.40 -1.78
C PHE A 67 4.23 -14.24 -2.24
N ARG A 68 3.94 -14.49 -3.53
CA ARG A 68 2.58 -14.36 -4.10
C ARG A 68 1.56 -15.29 -3.46
N PHE A 69 2.00 -16.43 -2.92
CA PHE A 69 1.12 -17.37 -2.20
C PHE A 69 0.43 -16.75 -0.97
N MET A 70 0.96 -15.66 -0.41
CA MET A 70 0.35 -14.98 0.73
C MET A 70 -0.71 -13.95 0.32
N HIS A 71 -0.82 -13.60 -0.98
CA HIS A 71 -1.68 -12.52 -1.45
C HIS A 71 -3.15 -12.76 -1.16
N GLU A 72 -3.64 -13.99 -1.28
CA GLU A 72 -5.03 -14.36 -1.00
C GLU A 72 -5.44 -13.93 0.43
N ASN A 73 -4.60 -14.25 1.43
CA ASN A 73 -4.86 -13.88 2.82
C ASN A 73 -4.90 -12.37 3.04
N TYR A 74 -4.14 -11.60 2.26
CA TYR A 74 -4.10 -10.15 2.37
C TYR A 74 -5.27 -9.44 1.68
N THR A 75 -5.97 -10.10 0.75
CA THR A 75 -7.13 -9.50 0.06
C THR A 75 -8.42 -9.49 0.88
N LEU A 76 -8.52 -10.32 1.93
CA LEU A 76 -9.71 -10.37 2.77
C LEU A 76 -10.01 -9.00 3.42
N GLY A 77 -11.25 -8.51 3.25
CA GLY A 77 -11.71 -7.25 3.82
C GLY A 77 -11.13 -5.99 3.16
N VAL A 78 -10.46 -6.09 2.02
CA VAL A 78 -10.00 -4.93 1.23
C VAL A 78 -11.21 -4.14 0.71
N GLN A 79 -11.21 -2.82 0.90
CA GLN A 79 -12.26 -1.92 0.40
C GLN A 79 -11.79 -1.06 -0.78
N GLY A 80 -10.51 -1.09 -1.14
CA GLY A 80 -9.97 -0.38 -2.30
C GLY A 80 -8.63 -0.94 -2.77
N GLY A 81 -8.27 -0.67 -4.03
CA GLY A 81 -7.02 -1.14 -4.62
C GLY A 81 -6.28 -0.02 -5.36
N LEU A 82 -4.96 0.00 -5.21
CA LEU A 82 -4.04 0.82 -5.98
C LEU A 82 -3.11 -0.11 -6.75
N PHE A 83 -3.18 -0.06 -8.09
CA PHE A 83 -2.33 -0.86 -8.96
C PHE A 83 -1.29 0.02 -9.65
N LEU A 84 -0.02 -0.33 -9.50
CA LEU A 84 1.10 0.33 -10.17
C LEU A 84 1.64 -0.59 -11.27
N PRO A 85 1.28 -0.35 -12.55
CA PRO A 85 1.85 -1.09 -13.66
C PRO A 85 3.29 -0.62 -13.95
N PRO A 86 4.10 -1.44 -14.63
CA PRO A 86 5.34 -0.97 -15.22
C PRO A 86 5.06 0.13 -16.25
N LEU A 87 5.91 1.16 -16.29
CA LEU A 87 5.93 2.13 -17.38
C LEU A 87 6.64 1.48 -18.57
N PHE A 88 5.88 0.90 -19.49
CA PHE A 88 6.38 0.57 -20.82
C PHE A 88 6.23 1.81 -21.71
N PHE A 89 7.34 2.35 -22.22
CA PHE A 89 7.34 3.35 -23.30
C PHE A 89 7.33 2.65 -24.65
#